data_AF-A0A1R3RH59-F1
#
_entry.id   AF-A0A1R3RH59-F1
#
_cell.length_a   1.000
_cell.length_b   1.000
_cell.length_c   1.000
_cell.angle_alpha   90.00
_cell.angle_beta   90.00
_cell.angle_gamma   90.00
#
_symmetry.space_group_name_H-M   'P 1'
#
loop_
_entity.id
_entity.type
_entity.pdbx_description
1 polymer ?
#
loop_
_entity_poly.entity_id
_entity_poly.type
_entity_poly.pdbx_seq_one_letter_code
_entity_poly.pdbx_strand_id
1 'polypeptide(L)'
;MSAPTKQFHGLSITGDMPMTRSQTEREPSPDDSDSSELLGSGNEESDAEEGTSSIRGKSGITYDLTKLDSDSEARALVGLTSQFNVASCCATPTGFDFQFTEQPRVHIGSKGYTCTCSTFSARPSVACQHIFLHGCFISQSPPSGIPLSSDGLLPNFGRVEHLLDDKLEIIADQLSWQYVRSEAEGGMSRQEMVRDILSAFSTVILPEDFRLDLLDDAGQSRTPEQCVVQGDFEATMFRLAVHDNGVYSSLCKAMPIGACAVIYFDKVHHRLRTLLADFDRYCLTGQAPNAAAGMDIETVIKEIRRNIGRVRENIITRAPHGMEGAAKTLVTLLEDICSRNRDALEGNEWGRETFHGEDEDQRNLFHRLIGGNTDDTGDFFILDALEYLPASDLHQFVGRLRVVLHRIEVDRAPKAYILQLSTLIRAAESPLANAGQKRPSSATSRGDSKRTR
;
A
#
# COMPACT_ATOMS: atom_id res chain seq x y z
N MET A 1 3.82 50.76 -5.85
CA MET A 1 3.15 50.69 -4.53
C MET A 1 3.94 49.73 -3.64
N SER A 2 4.03 49.99 -2.34
CA SER A 2 5.07 49.43 -1.47
C SER A 2 4.74 48.06 -0.87
N ALA A 3 5.76 47.27 -0.56
CA ALA A 3 5.62 45.96 0.07
C ALA A 3 5.28 46.04 1.58
N PRO A 4 4.50 45.09 2.14
CA PRO A 4 4.13 45.07 3.55
C PRO A 4 5.10 44.24 4.42
N THR A 5 6.18 44.86 4.92
CA THR A 5 7.10 44.24 5.90
C THR A 5 7.27 45.10 7.15
N LYS A 6 6.20 45.29 7.92
CA LYS A 6 6.24 45.90 9.27
C LYS A 6 5.12 45.37 10.20
N GLN A 7 5.33 44.24 10.89
CA GLN A 7 4.60 43.92 12.13
C GLN A 7 5.14 42.73 12.98
N PHE A 8 6.47 42.50 13.07
CA PHE A 8 7.04 41.52 14.02
C PHE A 8 8.30 42.02 14.75
N HIS A 9 8.29 43.27 15.23
CA HIS A 9 9.20 43.71 16.29
C HIS A 9 8.42 43.72 17.62
N GLY A 10 8.69 42.77 18.52
CA GLY A 10 8.00 42.75 19.81
C GLY A 10 8.19 41.54 20.73
N LEU A 11 8.92 40.49 20.34
CA LEU A 11 9.15 39.32 21.21
C LEU A 11 10.64 39.00 21.34
N SER A 12 11.25 39.55 22.40
CA SER A 12 12.52 39.12 22.97
C SER A 12 12.24 38.63 24.39
N ILE A 13 12.59 37.39 24.70
CA ILE A 13 12.58 36.87 26.08
C ILE A 13 13.99 36.34 26.37
N THR A 14 14.78 37.23 26.98
CA THR A 14 16.07 36.93 27.62
C THR A 14 15.86 36.92 29.14
N GLY A 15 16.38 35.89 29.83
CA GLY A 15 16.29 35.73 31.30
C GLY A 15 14.94 35.15 31.77
N ASP A 16 14.86 34.12 32.60
CA ASP A 16 15.83 33.59 33.58
C ASP A 16 15.70 32.07 33.76
N MET A 17 16.78 31.43 34.21
CA MET A 17 16.87 30.00 34.49
C MET A 17 17.17 29.77 35.97
N PRO A 18 16.28 29.14 36.77
CA PRO A 18 16.57 28.77 38.15
C PRO A 18 17.17 27.36 38.23
N MET A 19 18.50 27.29 38.35
CA MET A 19 19.18 26.20 39.04
C MET A 19 19.12 26.45 40.55
N THR A 20 18.67 25.50 41.38
CA THR A 20 19.39 24.99 42.57
C THR A 20 18.57 23.97 43.41
N ARG A 21 19.27 23.31 44.34
CA ARG A 21 18.92 22.11 45.10
C ARG A 21 19.34 22.31 46.56
N SER A 22 18.44 22.19 47.55
CA SER A 22 18.83 22.04 48.97
C SER A 22 17.70 21.60 49.92
N GLN A 23 17.82 20.37 50.41
CA GLN A 23 17.58 19.81 51.76
C GLN A 23 16.72 20.55 52.83
N THR A 24 15.75 19.77 53.36
CA THR A 24 15.56 19.35 54.78
C THR A 24 15.20 20.35 55.90
N GLU A 25 14.04 20.12 56.57
CA GLU A 25 13.93 20.13 58.05
C GLU A 25 12.68 19.36 58.59
N ARG A 26 12.64 19.10 59.91
CA ARG A 26 11.75 18.18 60.69
C ARG A 26 11.04 19.00 61.83
N GLU A 27 9.98 18.63 62.56
CA GLU A 27 9.10 17.43 62.78
C GLU A 27 7.89 17.88 63.68
N PRO A 28 7.13 17.07 64.48
CA PRO A 28 6.75 15.63 64.51
C PRO A 28 5.23 15.34 64.80
N SER A 29 4.90 14.04 65.02
CA SER A 29 3.86 13.45 65.91
C SER A 29 2.51 12.98 65.30
N PRO A 30 1.78 12.02 65.92
CA PRO A 30 2.16 10.60 66.04
C PRO A 30 0.99 9.59 65.79
N ASP A 31 1.22 8.31 66.15
CA ASP A 31 0.26 7.18 66.33
C ASP A 31 -0.33 6.49 65.06
N ASP A 32 -0.47 5.15 64.97
CA ASP A 32 0.23 4.03 65.62
C ASP A 32 -0.06 2.69 64.86
N SER A 33 0.55 1.58 65.30
CA SER A 33 0.18 0.17 65.02
C SER A 33 0.53 -0.51 63.66
N ASP A 34 1.67 -1.20 63.70
CA ASP A 34 1.79 -2.67 63.72
C ASP A 34 2.29 -3.46 62.47
N SER A 35 3.62 -3.66 62.47
CA SER A 35 4.33 -4.95 62.37
C SER A 35 3.88 -6.05 61.39
N SER A 36 4.77 -6.38 60.45
CA SER A 36 5.35 -7.73 60.40
C SER A 36 6.67 -7.74 59.63
N GLU A 37 7.76 -8.11 60.33
CA GLU A 37 9.07 -8.31 59.72
C GLU A 37 9.18 -9.70 59.08
N LEU A 38 9.79 -9.78 57.90
CA LEU A 38 10.53 -10.97 57.49
C LEU A 38 11.86 -10.52 56.86
N LEU A 39 12.92 -10.61 57.66
CA LEU A 39 14.29 -10.38 57.24
C LEU A 39 14.76 -11.56 56.36
N GLY A 40 14.90 -11.32 55.06
CA GLY A 40 15.64 -12.19 54.14
C GLY A 40 17.08 -11.67 54.00
N SER A 41 18.04 -12.42 54.53
CA SER A 41 19.47 -12.07 54.49
C SER A 41 19.95 -11.81 53.06
N GLY A 42 20.81 -10.80 52.89
CA GLY A 42 21.44 -10.53 51.61
C GLY A 42 22.40 -11.63 51.17
N ASN A 43 22.60 -11.72 49.85
CA ASN A 43 23.83 -12.25 49.26
C ASN A 43 24.26 -11.26 48.16
N GLU A 44 25.29 -10.47 48.43
CA GLU A 44 26.04 -9.77 47.39
C GLU A 44 26.96 -10.80 46.71
N GLU A 45 26.38 -11.67 45.89
CA GLU A 45 27.17 -12.47 44.95
C GLU A 45 27.29 -11.70 43.65
N SER A 46 28.48 -11.11 43.47
CA SER A 46 28.94 -10.61 42.18
C SER A 46 29.28 -11.79 41.27
N ASP A 47 28.26 -12.48 40.78
CA ASP A 47 28.43 -13.41 39.67
C ASP A 47 28.74 -12.62 38.40
N ALA A 48 30.03 -12.43 38.18
CA ALA A 48 30.57 -12.21 36.85
C ALA A 48 30.38 -13.51 36.06
N GLU A 49 29.19 -13.71 35.47
CA GLU A 49 28.92 -14.88 34.63
C GLU A 49 29.92 -14.96 33.47
N GLU A 50 30.85 -15.92 33.56
CA GLU A 50 31.75 -16.28 32.48
C GLU A 50 30.96 -16.90 31.32
N GLY A 51 30.85 -16.16 30.22
CA GLY A 51 30.62 -16.71 28.88
C GLY A 51 29.35 -17.55 28.70
N THR A 52 28.18 -16.90 28.65
CA THR A 52 26.96 -17.50 28.09
C THR A 52 27.08 -17.72 26.58
N SER A 53 27.84 -18.77 26.23
CA SER A 53 28.15 -19.23 24.87
C SER A 53 26.95 -19.56 23.97
N SER A 54 25.73 -19.49 24.51
CA SER A 54 24.50 -19.54 23.73
C SER A 54 23.46 -18.55 24.27
N ILE A 55 22.71 -17.93 23.36
CA ILE A 55 21.67 -16.94 23.66
C ILE A 55 20.32 -17.40 23.13
N ARG A 56 19.24 -17.17 23.89
CA ARG A 56 17.88 -17.37 23.40
C ARG A 56 17.33 -16.07 22.80
N GLY A 57 17.13 -16.06 21.49
CA GLY A 57 16.55 -14.91 20.78
C GLY A 57 15.05 -14.75 21.04
N LYS A 58 14.48 -13.59 20.69
CA LYS A 58 13.04 -13.29 20.86
C LYS A 58 12.10 -14.25 20.12
N SER A 59 12.58 -14.94 19.09
CA SER A 59 11.90 -16.04 18.40
C SER A 59 11.74 -17.32 19.25
N GLY A 60 12.29 -17.35 20.46
CA GLY A 60 12.35 -18.53 21.32
C GLY A 60 13.43 -19.54 20.94
N ILE A 61 14.16 -19.28 19.85
CA ILE A 61 15.25 -20.10 19.32
C ILE A 61 16.55 -19.81 20.07
N THR A 62 17.32 -20.85 20.38
CA THR A 62 18.67 -20.72 20.95
C THR A 62 19.72 -20.68 19.85
N TYR A 63 20.68 -19.76 19.96
CA TYR A 63 21.79 -19.54 19.04
C TYR A 63 23.10 -19.76 19.78
N ASP A 64 24.05 -20.48 19.19
CA ASP A 64 25.39 -20.72 19.71
C ASP A 64 26.35 -19.65 19.15
N LEU A 65 27.01 -18.93 20.07
CA LEU A 65 27.86 -17.78 19.80
C LEU A 65 29.38 -18.12 19.86
N THR A 66 29.76 -19.36 20.18
CA THR A 66 31.15 -19.79 20.47
C THR A 66 32.20 -19.46 19.41
N LYS A 67 31.77 -19.18 18.18
CA LYS A 67 32.64 -18.93 17.01
C LYS A 67 32.82 -17.45 16.69
N LEU A 68 32.13 -16.57 17.39
CA LEU A 68 32.17 -15.13 17.16
C LEU A 68 33.38 -14.49 17.87
N ASP A 69 33.92 -13.44 17.26
CA ASP A 69 34.71 -12.46 18.01
C ASP A 69 33.78 -11.62 18.91
N SER A 70 34.32 -11.01 19.98
CA SER A 70 33.51 -10.27 20.97
C SER A 70 32.71 -9.10 20.40
N ASP A 71 33.15 -8.50 19.30
CA ASP A 71 32.46 -7.40 18.62
C ASP A 71 31.32 -7.94 17.72
N SER A 72 31.48 -9.13 17.13
CA SER A 72 30.40 -9.86 16.46
C SER A 72 29.40 -10.51 17.43
N GLU A 73 29.86 -10.98 18.59
CA GLU A 73 29.03 -11.50 19.68
C GLU A 73 28.09 -10.41 20.22
N ALA A 74 28.62 -9.22 20.52
CA ALA A 74 27.81 -8.07 20.93
C ALA A 74 26.75 -7.69 19.87
N ARG A 75 27.10 -7.71 18.58
CA ARG A 75 26.15 -7.49 17.47
C ARG A 75 25.06 -8.56 17.39
N ALA A 76 25.42 -9.83 17.57
CA ALA A 76 24.47 -10.94 17.57
C ALA A 76 23.53 -10.86 18.78
N LEU A 77 24.06 -10.56 19.96
CA LEU A 77 23.29 -10.37 21.19
C LEU A 77 22.25 -9.25 21.03
N VAL A 78 22.66 -8.08 20.52
CA VAL A 78 21.74 -6.98 20.20
C VAL A 78 20.74 -7.40 19.13
N GLY A 79 21.19 -8.01 18.02
CA GLY A 79 20.32 -8.40 16.91
C GLY A 79 19.25 -9.44 17.26
N LEU A 80 19.57 -10.41 18.11
CA LEU A 80 18.69 -11.51 18.50
C LEU A 80 17.72 -11.15 19.65
N THR A 81 18.06 -10.13 20.45
CA THR A 81 17.25 -9.69 21.61
C THR A 81 16.50 -8.37 21.38
N SER A 82 16.90 -7.55 20.42
CA SER A 82 16.21 -6.29 20.09
C SER A 82 14.86 -6.53 19.41
N GLN A 83 13.99 -5.52 19.45
CA GLN A 83 12.82 -5.46 18.58
C GLN A 83 13.13 -4.47 17.46
N PHE A 84 13.27 -4.98 16.24
CA PHE A 84 13.39 -4.13 15.07
C PHE A 84 12.00 -3.91 14.45
N ASN A 85 11.59 -2.65 14.36
CA ASN A 85 10.34 -2.30 13.69
C ASN A 85 10.58 -2.17 12.19
N VAL A 86 10.12 -3.17 11.42
CA VAL A 86 10.07 -3.10 9.96
C VAL A 86 8.92 -2.18 9.57
N ALA A 87 9.24 -1.07 8.90
CA ALA A 87 8.25 -0.12 8.39
C ALA A 87 7.55 -0.68 7.15
N SER A 88 8.32 -1.29 6.24
CA SER A 88 7.80 -1.95 5.04
C SER A 88 8.71 -3.07 4.54
N CYS A 89 8.14 -3.99 3.76
CA CYS A 89 8.87 -5.05 3.10
C CYS A 89 8.36 -5.30 1.67
N CYS A 90 9.25 -5.76 0.77
CA CYS A 90 8.88 -6.12 -0.60
C CYS A 90 9.67 -7.32 -1.13
N ALA A 91 9.09 -8.03 -2.10
CA ALA A 91 9.79 -9.02 -2.91
C ALA A 91 10.42 -8.35 -4.15
N THR A 92 11.57 -8.85 -4.58
CA THR A 92 12.37 -8.27 -5.68
C THR A 92 13.00 -9.37 -6.53
N PRO A 93 13.46 -9.09 -7.77
CA PRO A 93 14.08 -10.08 -8.64
C PRO A 93 15.35 -10.76 -8.07
N THR A 94 15.97 -10.22 -7.01
CA THR A 94 17.19 -10.78 -6.40
C THR A 94 16.97 -11.37 -5.00
N GLY A 95 15.79 -11.18 -4.40
CA GLY A 95 15.51 -11.50 -3.00
C GLY A 95 14.40 -10.65 -2.40
N PHE A 96 14.51 -10.32 -1.12
CA PHE A 96 13.52 -9.59 -0.34
C PHE A 96 14.16 -8.39 0.35
N ASP A 97 13.46 -7.27 0.40
CA ASP A 97 13.92 -6.06 1.09
C ASP A 97 13.06 -5.76 2.31
N PHE A 98 13.71 -5.34 3.39
CA PHE A 98 13.11 -4.93 4.65
C PHE A 98 13.61 -3.53 5.01
N GLN A 99 12.71 -2.56 5.08
CA GLN A 99 13.01 -1.18 5.46
C GLN A 99 12.65 -0.99 6.94
N PHE A 100 13.64 -0.70 7.78
CA PHE A 100 13.40 -0.44 9.20
C PHE A 100 12.98 1.00 9.45
N THR A 101 12.23 1.24 10.54
CA THR A 101 11.79 2.58 10.95
C THR A 101 12.93 3.56 11.25
N GLU A 102 14.09 3.02 11.62
CA GLU A 102 15.34 3.72 11.94
C GLU A 102 16.18 4.08 10.71
N GLN A 103 15.66 3.84 9.51
CA GLN A 103 16.27 4.03 8.18
C GLN A 103 17.19 2.93 7.60
N PRO A 104 17.77 1.93 8.31
CA PRO A 104 18.51 0.90 7.61
C PRO A 104 17.56 0.06 6.75
N ARG A 105 18.03 -0.33 5.57
CA ARG A 105 17.42 -1.32 4.69
C ARG A 105 18.27 -2.58 4.75
N VAL A 106 17.64 -3.74 4.85
CA VAL A 106 18.28 -5.04 4.71
C VAL A 106 17.74 -5.73 3.47
N HIS A 107 18.65 -6.17 2.60
CA HIS A 107 18.35 -7.06 1.49
C HIS A 107 18.71 -8.50 1.87
N ILE A 108 17.81 -9.44 1.61
CA ILE A 108 17.96 -10.88 1.81
C ILE A 108 17.82 -11.56 0.46
N GLY A 109 18.91 -12.05 -0.14
CA GLY A 109 18.84 -12.64 -1.48
C GLY A 109 19.78 -13.82 -1.72
N SER A 110 19.65 -14.42 -2.91
CA SER A 110 20.35 -15.66 -3.28
C SER A 110 21.88 -15.59 -3.28
N LYS A 111 22.44 -14.38 -3.19
CA LYS A 111 23.88 -14.06 -3.11
C LYS A 111 24.33 -13.68 -1.69
N GLY A 112 23.45 -13.72 -0.70
CA GLY A 112 23.69 -13.31 0.68
C GLY A 112 22.90 -12.07 1.09
N TYR A 113 23.39 -11.40 2.12
CA TYR A 113 22.74 -10.29 2.80
C TYR A 113 23.45 -8.97 2.55
N THR A 114 22.72 -7.86 2.46
CA THR A 114 23.32 -6.52 2.51
C THR A 114 22.53 -5.62 3.46
N CYS A 115 23.19 -4.62 4.05
CA CYS A 115 22.53 -3.63 4.88
C CYS A 115 23.09 -2.22 4.64
N THR A 116 22.23 -1.21 4.66
CA THR A 116 22.64 0.21 4.51
C THR A 116 23.14 0.87 5.81
N CYS A 117 23.19 0.14 6.93
CA CYS A 117 23.71 0.70 8.18
C CYS A 117 25.23 0.91 8.14
N SER A 118 25.72 1.90 8.91
CA SER A 118 27.13 2.25 9.01
C SER A 118 28.04 1.07 9.39
N THR A 119 27.58 0.21 10.32
CA THR A 119 28.29 -1.00 10.76
C THR A 119 28.58 -1.96 9.60
N PHE A 120 27.58 -2.20 8.74
CA PHE A 120 27.75 -3.06 7.56
C PHE A 120 28.58 -2.35 6.47
N SER A 121 28.39 -1.05 6.27
CA SER A 121 29.21 -0.26 5.34
C SER A 121 30.70 -0.28 5.69
N ALA A 122 31.04 -0.30 6.99
CA ALA A 122 32.41 -0.40 7.47
C ALA A 122 33.01 -1.82 7.35
N ARG A 123 32.20 -2.87 7.48
CA ARG A 123 32.63 -4.28 7.37
C ARG A 123 31.56 -5.13 6.64
N PRO A 124 31.52 -5.12 5.29
CA PRO A 124 30.48 -5.84 4.52
C PRO A 124 30.54 -7.37 4.64
N SER A 125 31.64 -7.93 5.15
CA SER A 125 31.84 -9.36 5.38
C SER A 125 31.41 -9.83 6.77
N VAL A 126 30.74 -8.99 7.57
CA VAL A 126 30.33 -9.31 8.95
C VAL A 126 28.86 -8.92 9.13
N ALA A 127 28.08 -9.78 9.78
CA ALA A 127 26.68 -9.54 10.06
C ALA A 127 26.50 -8.35 11.00
N CYS A 128 25.72 -7.36 10.55
CA CYS A 128 25.22 -6.29 11.42
C CYS A 128 23.97 -6.77 12.20
N GLN A 129 23.64 -6.07 13.28
CA GLN A 129 22.49 -6.38 14.14
C GLN A 129 21.16 -6.59 13.38
N HIS A 130 20.95 -5.89 12.26
CA HIS A 130 19.70 -5.93 11.47
C HIS A 130 19.53 -7.22 10.65
N ILE A 131 20.59 -7.99 10.42
CA ILE A 131 20.53 -9.25 9.63
C ILE A 131 19.86 -10.36 10.44
N PHE A 132 19.82 -10.26 11.77
CA PHE A 132 19.21 -11.26 12.66
C PHE A 132 17.67 -11.31 12.64
N LEU A 133 17.01 -10.59 11.71
CA LEU A 133 15.57 -10.65 11.42
C LEU A 133 15.06 -12.09 11.16
N HIS A 134 15.95 -13.02 10.82
CA HIS A 134 15.67 -14.45 10.63
C HIS A 134 14.79 -15.10 11.70
N GLY A 135 14.89 -14.68 12.96
CA GLY A 135 14.04 -15.20 14.03
C GLY A 135 12.54 -15.05 13.75
N CYS A 136 12.13 -14.02 12.99
CA CYS A 136 10.73 -13.75 12.64
C CYS A 136 10.14 -14.73 11.63
N PHE A 137 10.96 -15.48 10.88
CA PHE A 137 10.51 -16.33 9.77
C PHE A 137 10.42 -17.83 10.10
N ILE A 138 10.77 -18.21 11.33
CA ILE A 138 10.97 -19.60 11.72
C ILE A 138 9.84 -20.02 12.66
N SER A 139 8.79 -20.65 12.11
CA SER A 139 7.60 -21.06 12.86
C SER A 139 7.80 -22.27 13.79
N GLN A 140 8.96 -22.94 13.73
CA GLN A 140 9.28 -24.09 14.57
C GLN A 140 10.69 -23.95 15.14
N SER A 141 10.81 -23.94 16.48
CA SER A 141 12.12 -23.94 17.13
C SER A 141 12.88 -25.23 16.78
N PRO A 142 14.11 -25.15 16.25
CA PRO A 142 14.96 -26.32 16.09
C PRO A 142 15.19 -27.02 17.45
N PRO A 143 15.38 -28.35 17.47
CA PRO A 143 15.62 -29.11 18.70
C PRO A 143 17.03 -28.92 19.28
N SER A 144 17.92 -28.26 18.56
CA SER A 144 19.29 -27.92 18.97
C SER A 144 19.60 -26.47 18.67
N GLY A 145 20.46 -25.83 19.47
CA GLY A 145 20.91 -24.45 19.22
C GLY A 145 21.54 -24.30 17.84
N ILE A 146 21.28 -23.17 17.18
CA ILE A 146 21.82 -22.89 15.84
C ILE A 146 23.21 -22.26 15.98
N PRO A 147 24.30 -22.89 15.51
CA PRO A 147 25.62 -22.29 15.57
C PRO A 147 25.73 -21.14 14.57
N LEU A 148 26.16 -19.97 15.01
CA LEU A 148 26.56 -18.89 14.11
C LEU A 148 27.96 -19.19 13.53
N SER A 149 28.22 -18.78 12.29
CA SER A 149 29.58 -18.73 11.73
C SER A 149 30.34 -17.52 12.27
N SER A 150 31.66 -17.50 12.12
CA SER A 150 32.54 -16.47 12.71
C SER A 150 32.30 -15.03 12.23
N ASP A 151 31.53 -14.88 11.15
CA ASP A 151 31.04 -13.61 10.60
C ASP A 151 29.64 -13.22 11.12
N GLY A 152 29.04 -13.99 12.03
CA GLY A 152 27.69 -13.78 12.55
C GLY A 152 26.57 -14.29 11.64
N LEU A 153 26.87 -14.96 10.53
CA LEU A 153 25.85 -15.55 9.65
C LEU A 153 25.32 -16.88 10.20
N LEU A 154 24.19 -17.33 9.64
CA LEU A 154 23.56 -18.62 9.94
C LEU A 154 23.96 -19.66 8.86
N PRO A 155 24.95 -20.54 9.11
CA PRO A 155 25.35 -21.56 8.14
C PRO A 155 24.25 -22.61 7.98
N ASN A 156 23.84 -22.84 6.73
CA ASN A 156 22.90 -23.89 6.32
C ASN A 156 21.50 -23.85 6.96
N PHE A 157 21.07 -22.74 7.56
CA PHE A 157 19.64 -22.53 7.75
C PHE A 157 18.98 -22.45 6.37
N GLY A 158 17.88 -23.19 6.16
CA GLY A 158 17.25 -23.31 4.84
C GLY A 158 17.04 -21.93 4.24
N ARG A 159 17.50 -21.72 2.98
CA ARG A 159 17.61 -20.39 2.36
C ARG A 159 16.38 -19.58 2.70
N VAL A 160 16.57 -18.42 3.32
CA VAL A 160 15.44 -17.65 3.86
C VAL A 160 14.51 -17.16 2.76
N GLU A 161 15.02 -17.10 1.52
CA GLU A 161 14.22 -17.13 0.30
C GLU A 161 13.06 -18.14 0.36
N HIS A 162 13.32 -19.44 0.58
CA HIS A 162 12.30 -20.51 0.65
C HIS A 162 11.34 -20.41 1.86
N LEU A 163 11.68 -19.64 2.89
CA LEU A 163 10.77 -19.36 4.01
C LEU A 163 9.80 -18.22 3.67
N LEU A 164 10.25 -17.27 2.84
CA LEU A 164 9.52 -16.08 2.40
C LEU A 164 8.78 -16.27 1.06
N ASP A 165 9.19 -17.26 0.26
CA ASP A 165 8.65 -17.56 -1.07
C ASP A 165 7.14 -17.79 -1.03
N ASP A 166 6.40 -17.06 -1.86
CA ASP A 166 4.93 -16.95 -1.87
C ASP A 166 4.27 -16.60 -0.50
N LYS A 167 5.04 -16.19 0.52
CA LYS A 167 4.58 -16.02 1.92
C LYS A 167 4.85 -14.64 2.52
N LEU A 168 5.68 -13.80 1.91
CA LEU A 168 6.03 -12.50 2.48
C LEU A 168 4.79 -11.65 2.81
N GLU A 169 3.77 -11.65 1.97
CA GLU A 169 2.50 -10.93 2.19
C GLU A 169 1.79 -11.40 3.48
N ILE A 170 1.73 -12.72 3.71
CA ILE A 170 1.12 -13.33 4.90
C ILE A 170 1.95 -13.06 6.16
N ILE A 171 3.28 -13.12 6.05
CA ILE A 171 4.20 -12.83 7.15
C ILE A 171 4.14 -11.34 7.53
N ALA A 172 4.03 -10.46 6.54
CA ALA A 172 3.87 -9.03 6.76
C ALA A 172 2.58 -8.71 7.51
N ASP A 173 1.44 -9.31 7.11
CA ASP A 173 0.17 -9.18 7.83
C ASP A 173 0.27 -9.67 9.28
N GLN A 174 0.80 -10.88 9.51
CA GLN A 174 0.99 -11.46 10.85
C GLN A 174 1.89 -10.63 11.77
N LEU A 175 2.88 -9.93 11.22
CA LEU A 175 3.83 -9.10 11.95
C LEU A 175 3.48 -7.60 11.92
N SER A 176 2.33 -7.23 11.34
CA SER A 176 1.86 -5.85 11.14
C SER A 176 2.85 -4.95 10.37
N TRP A 177 3.57 -5.52 9.40
CA TRP A 177 4.48 -4.80 8.51
C TRP A 177 3.75 -4.37 7.23
N GLN A 178 4.11 -3.21 6.65
CA GLN A 178 3.52 -2.79 5.38
C GLN A 178 4.14 -3.57 4.21
N TYR A 179 3.43 -4.57 3.68
CA TYR A 179 3.82 -5.17 2.41
C TYR A 179 3.59 -4.20 1.25
N VAL A 180 4.64 -3.98 0.47
CA VAL A 180 4.67 -3.17 -0.75
C VAL A 180 5.09 -4.07 -1.90
N ARG A 181 4.35 -4.06 -2.99
CA ARG A 181 4.75 -4.78 -4.21
C ARG A 181 5.85 -4.00 -4.93
N SER A 182 6.86 -4.69 -5.47
CA SER A 182 7.92 -4.02 -6.25
C SER A 182 7.46 -3.67 -7.68
N GLU A 183 8.14 -2.70 -8.30
CA GLU A 183 7.94 -2.31 -9.71
C GLU A 183 7.98 -3.53 -10.66
N ALA A 184 8.90 -4.48 -10.41
CA ALA A 184 9.06 -5.69 -11.22
C ALA A 184 7.85 -6.64 -11.19
N GLU A 185 7.01 -6.54 -10.15
CA GLU A 185 5.78 -7.31 -9.97
C GLU A 185 4.53 -6.48 -10.33
N GLY A 186 4.70 -5.27 -10.87
CA GLY A 186 3.64 -4.33 -11.23
C GLY A 186 3.18 -3.39 -10.11
N GLY A 187 3.96 -3.27 -9.03
CA GLY A 187 3.78 -2.25 -8.00
C GLY A 187 4.21 -0.86 -8.47
N MET A 188 3.91 0.18 -7.68
CA MET A 188 4.26 1.56 -8.00
C MET A 188 5.77 1.82 -7.89
N SER A 189 6.30 2.63 -8.80
CA SER A 189 7.61 3.24 -8.62
C SER A 189 7.64 4.24 -7.48
N ARG A 190 8.84 4.60 -7.02
CA ARG A 190 8.99 5.62 -5.96
C ARG A 190 8.35 6.95 -6.35
N GLN A 191 8.49 7.38 -7.59
CA GLN A 191 7.89 8.62 -8.10
C GLN A 191 6.36 8.54 -8.06
N GLU A 192 5.78 7.42 -8.47
CA GLU A 192 4.33 7.19 -8.42
C GLU A 192 3.81 7.08 -6.99
N MET A 193 4.54 6.44 -6.07
CA MET A 193 4.13 6.34 -4.66
C MET A 193 4.17 7.70 -3.96
N VAL A 194 5.18 8.54 -4.23
CA VAL A 194 5.20 9.93 -3.75
C VAL A 194 4.03 10.72 -4.35
N ARG A 195 3.70 10.51 -5.63
CA ARG A 195 2.53 11.14 -6.27
C ARG A 195 1.21 10.67 -5.65
N ASP A 196 1.08 9.39 -5.33
CA ASP A 196 -0.08 8.80 -4.65
C ASP A 196 -0.29 9.45 -3.28
N ILE A 197 0.76 9.45 -2.44
CA ILE A 197 0.77 10.07 -1.11
C ILE A 197 0.44 11.57 -1.17
N LEU A 198 1.10 12.35 -2.03
CA LEU A 198 0.84 13.79 -2.10
C LEU A 198 -0.56 14.10 -2.65
N SER A 199 -1.05 13.31 -3.62
CA SER A 199 -2.42 13.46 -4.11
C SER A 199 -3.46 13.17 -3.02
N ALA A 200 -3.18 12.29 -2.05
CA ALA A 200 -4.11 11.91 -0.98
C ALA A 200 -4.57 13.08 -0.11
N PHE A 201 -3.77 14.16 -0.03
CA PHE A 201 -4.15 15.41 0.66
C PHE A 201 -5.15 16.28 -0.11
N SER A 202 -5.34 16.04 -1.42
CA SER A 202 -6.44 16.59 -2.20
C SER A 202 -7.66 15.68 -2.15
N THR A 203 -8.86 16.24 -2.05
CA THR A 203 -10.13 15.48 -2.06
C THR A 203 -10.59 15.07 -3.46
N VAL A 204 -10.05 15.68 -4.53
CA VAL A 204 -10.55 15.50 -5.91
C VAL A 204 -9.47 15.10 -6.91
N ILE A 205 -8.20 15.44 -6.67
CA ILE A 205 -7.11 15.13 -7.59
C ILE A 205 -6.71 13.66 -7.41
N LEU A 206 -6.74 12.89 -8.50
CA LEU A 206 -6.20 11.53 -8.56
C LEU A 206 -4.68 11.57 -8.78
N PRO A 207 -3.92 10.54 -8.37
CA PRO A 207 -2.48 10.46 -8.59
C PRO A 207 -2.08 10.68 -10.05
N GLU A 208 -2.82 10.10 -11.00
CA GLU A 208 -2.56 10.21 -12.45
C GLU A 208 -2.86 11.62 -13.01
N ASP A 209 -3.51 12.47 -12.22
CA ASP A 209 -3.82 13.87 -12.55
C ASP A 209 -3.02 14.87 -11.67
N PHE A 210 -2.22 14.40 -10.70
CA PHE A 210 -1.49 15.25 -9.75
C PHE A 210 -0.15 15.74 -10.32
N ARG A 211 -0.03 17.07 -10.48
CA ARG A 211 1.23 17.77 -10.79
C ARG A 211 2.06 17.09 -11.88
N LEU A 212 1.46 16.96 -13.06
CA LEU A 212 2.07 16.32 -14.24
C LEU A 212 3.36 17.01 -14.73
N ASP A 213 3.59 18.25 -14.30
CA ASP A 213 4.84 18.98 -14.47
C ASP A 213 6.03 18.39 -13.66
N LEU A 214 5.75 17.60 -12.61
CA LEU A 214 6.74 16.97 -11.75
C LEU A 214 7.22 15.63 -12.32
N LEU A 215 8.04 15.76 -13.36
CA LEU A 215 8.88 14.69 -13.89
C LEU A 215 10.23 14.72 -13.17
N ASP A 216 10.57 13.62 -12.49
CA ASP A 216 11.85 13.47 -11.82
C ASP A 216 12.30 12.00 -11.85
N ASP A 217 13.61 11.79 -11.93
CA ASP A 217 14.24 10.48 -12.12
C ASP A 217 14.93 10.04 -10.83
N ALA A 218 14.39 9.02 -10.16
CA ALA A 218 14.94 8.48 -8.92
C ALA A 218 16.37 7.89 -9.06
N GLY A 219 16.86 7.70 -10.29
CA GLY A 219 18.27 7.34 -10.56
C GLY A 219 19.26 8.50 -10.43
N GLN A 220 18.79 9.76 -10.40
CA GLN A 220 19.65 10.95 -10.29
C GLN A 220 19.82 11.40 -8.84
N SER A 221 20.98 11.18 -8.23
CA SER A 221 21.24 11.71 -6.89
C SER A 221 21.23 13.24 -6.87
N ARG A 222 20.46 13.82 -5.95
CA ARG A 222 20.41 15.26 -5.66
C ARG A 222 20.62 15.52 -4.17
N THR A 223 21.23 16.67 -3.86
CA THR A 223 21.28 17.15 -2.47
C THR A 223 19.94 17.78 -2.05
N PRO A 224 19.62 17.87 -0.74
CA PRO A 224 18.37 18.47 -0.28
C PRO A 224 18.15 19.89 -0.81
N GLU A 225 19.21 20.69 -0.95
CA GLU A 225 19.16 22.06 -1.47
C GLU A 225 18.79 22.10 -2.96
N GLN A 226 19.23 21.11 -3.74
CA GLN A 226 18.88 20.96 -5.17
C GLN A 226 17.43 20.51 -5.38
N CYS A 227 16.80 19.93 -4.36
CA CYS A 227 15.39 19.55 -4.37
C CYS A 227 14.45 20.74 -4.09
N VAL A 228 14.94 21.84 -3.53
CA VAL A 228 14.12 23.02 -3.20
C VAL A 228 13.66 23.75 -4.46
N VAL A 229 12.35 23.96 -4.58
CA VAL A 229 11.72 24.79 -5.61
C VAL A 229 11.16 26.05 -4.95
N GLN A 230 11.76 27.19 -5.25
CA GLN A 230 11.40 28.46 -4.62
C GLN A 230 9.92 28.82 -4.90
N GLY A 231 9.12 28.93 -3.83
CA GLY A 231 7.71 29.26 -3.92
C GLY A 231 6.76 28.07 -4.15
N ASP A 232 7.28 26.85 -4.30
CA ASP A 232 6.49 25.65 -4.58
C ASP A 232 6.81 24.52 -3.59
N PHE A 233 5.97 24.43 -2.55
CA PHE A 233 6.13 23.44 -1.48
C PHE A 233 5.84 22.02 -1.96
N GLU A 234 4.85 21.83 -2.84
CA GLU A 234 4.51 20.51 -3.38
C GLU A 234 5.66 19.97 -4.22
N ALA A 235 6.21 20.78 -5.13
CA ALA A 235 7.36 20.40 -5.94
C ALA A 235 8.61 20.13 -5.08
N THR A 236 8.84 20.94 -4.05
CA THR A 236 9.92 20.75 -3.09
C THR A 236 9.77 19.42 -2.35
N MET A 237 8.59 19.15 -1.79
CA MET A 237 8.32 17.92 -1.03
C MET A 237 8.36 16.68 -1.92
N PHE A 238 7.85 16.77 -3.14
CA PHE A 238 7.94 15.70 -4.14
C PHE A 238 9.40 15.34 -4.44
N ARG A 239 10.24 16.33 -4.79
CA ARG A 239 11.67 16.10 -5.09
C ARG A 239 12.41 15.56 -3.88
N LEU A 240 12.18 16.12 -2.69
CA LEU A 240 12.78 15.62 -1.46
C LEU A 240 12.38 14.16 -1.19
N ALA A 241 11.11 13.78 -1.36
CA ALA A 241 10.68 12.40 -1.14
C ALA A 241 11.18 11.41 -2.22
N VAL A 242 11.34 11.86 -3.47
CA VAL A 242 11.93 11.03 -4.53
C VAL A 242 13.42 10.75 -4.25
N HIS A 243 14.17 11.72 -3.73
CA HIS A 243 15.63 11.62 -3.59
C HIS A 243 16.13 11.28 -2.18
N ASP A 244 15.40 11.65 -1.11
CA ASP A 244 15.78 11.44 0.29
C ASP A 244 14.96 10.32 0.95
N ASN A 245 15.66 9.31 1.49
CA ASN A 245 15.04 8.14 2.12
C ASN A 245 14.37 8.45 3.46
N GLY A 246 14.86 9.44 4.21
CA GLY A 246 14.28 9.88 5.48
C GLY A 246 12.95 10.60 5.28
N VAL A 247 12.89 11.52 4.31
CA VAL A 247 11.66 12.22 3.91
C VAL A 247 10.65 11.22 3.37
N TYR A 248 11.04 10.33 2.46
CA TYR A 248 10.17 9.27 1.93
C TYR A 248 9.58 8.39 3.03
N SER A 249 10.43 7.86 3.91
CA SER A 249 10.01 7.02 5.03
C SER A 249 9.07 7.76 5.99
N SER A 250 9.24 9.08 6.14
CA SER A 250 8.36 9.91 6.97
C SER A 250 6.99 10.13 6.31
N LEU A 251 6.95 10.32 4.98
CA LEU A 251 5.70 10.38 4.23
C LEU A 251 4.94 9.04 4.24
N CYS A 252 5.60 7.90 4.04
CA CYS A 252 4.96 6.57 4.11
C CYS A 252 4.43 6.25 5.52
N LYS A 253 5.06 6.80 6.59
CA LYS A 253 4.52 6.71 7.96
C LYS A 253 3.29 7.61 8.15
N ALA A 254 3.31 8.83 7.60
CA ALA A 254 2.21 9.79 7.72
C ALA A 254 0.99 9.41 6.86
N MET A 255 1.22 8.78 5.71
CA MET A 255 0.20 8.30 4.78
C MET A 255 0.57 6.89 4.28
N PRO A 256 0.16 5.82 4.99
CA PRO A 256 0.41 4.45 4.60
C PRO A 256 -0.18 4.08 3.23
N ILE A 257 0.42 3.11 2.54
CA ILE A 257 -0.05 2.63 1.23
C ILE A 257 -1.51 2.12 1.28
N GLY A 258 -1.91 1.47 2.39
CA GLY A 258 -3.28 1.03 2.62
C GLY A 258 -4.28 2.19 2.64
N ALA A 259 -3.93 3.30 3.29
CA ALA A 259 -4.75 4.51 3.33
C ALA A 259 -4.81 5.20 1.96
N CYS A 260 -3.67 5.26 1.24
CA CYS A 260 -3.62 5.78 -0.13
C CYS A 260 -4.58 5.01 -1.05
N ALA A 261 -4.58 3.68 -0.97
CA ALA A 261 -5.44 2.83 -1.81
C ALA A 261 -6.94 3.04 -1.52
N VAL A 262 -7.35 3.15 -0.26
CA VAL A 262 -8.74 3.47 0.10
C VAL A 262 -9.13 4.85 -0.43
N ILE A 263 -8.32 5.87 -0.16
CA ILE A 263 -8.55 7.26 -0.62
C ILE A 263 -8.63 7.32 -2.15
N TYR A 264 -7.79 6.56 -2.87
CA TYR A 264 -7.82 6.46 -4.32
C TYR A 264 -9.18 5.97 -4.85
N PHE A 265 -9.65 4.81 -4.38
CA PHE A 265 -10.90 4.24 -4.88
C PHE A 265 -12.12 5.08 -4.45
N ASP A 266 -12.12 5.67 -3.25
CA ASP A 266 -13.17 6.61 -2.84
C ASP A 266 -13.24 7.86 -3.74
N LYS A 267 -12.09 8.39 -4.19
CA LYS A 267 -12.05 9.49 -5.18
C LYS A 267 -12.61 9.08 -6.53
N VAL A 268 -12.22 7.92 -7.06
CA VAL A 268 -12.72 7.44 -8.36
C VAL A 268 -14.24 7.18 -8.28
N HIS A 269 -14.70 6.56 -7.20
CA HIS A 269 -16.12 6.37 -6.91
C HIS A 269 -16.88 7.70 -6.83
N HIS A 270 -16.35 8.69 -6.10
CA HIS A 270 -16.96 10.02 -6.02
C HIS A 270 -17.01 10.71 -7.39
N ARG A 271 -15.93 10.63 -8.19
CA ARG A 271 -15.85 11.20 -9.54
C ARG A 271 -16.87 10.58 -10.49
N LEU A 272 -17.03 9.26 -10.47
CA LEU A 272 -18.03 8.53 -11.27
C LEU A 272 -19.46 8.91 -10.87
N ARG A 273 -19.75 9.00 -9.57
CA ARG A 273 -21.08 9.41 -9.07
C ARG A 273 -21.42 10.85 -9.43
N THR A 274 -20.45 11.77 -9.31
CA THR A 274 -20.62 13.16 -9.70
C THR A 274 -20.84 13.28 -11.21
N LEU A 275 -20.08 12.56 -12.04
CA LEU A 275 -20.27 12.52 -13.50
C LEU A 275 -21.69 12.07 -13.90
N LEU A 276 -22.20 11.01 -13.28
CA LEU A 276 -23.56 10.51 -13.58
C LEU A 276 -24.64 11.47 -13.09
N ALA A 277 -24.51 12.03 -11.88
CA ALA A 277 -25.47 13.01 -11.35
C ALA A 277 -25.48 14.32 -12.17
N ASP A 278 -24.32 14.74 -12.66
CA ASP A 278 -24.18 15.89 -13.55
C ASP A 278 -24.79 15.63 -14.93
N PHE A 279 -24.65 14.40 -15.46
CA PHE A 279 -25.30 13.98 -16.70
C PHE A 279 -26.81 13.96 -16.54
N ASP A 280 -27.35 13.30 -15.50
CA ASP A 280 -28.79 13.26 -15.24
C ASP A 280 -29.37 14.69 -15.11
N ARG A 281 -28.66 15.59 -14.42
CA ARG A 281 -29.02 17.01 -14.28
C ARG A 281 -28.99 17.76 -15.61
N TYR A 282 -27.95 17.57 -16.43
CA TYR A 282 -27.83 18.21 -17.74
C TYR A 282 -28.93 17.72 -18.69
N CYS A 283 -29.21 16.41 -18.70
CA CYS A 283 -30.28 15.82 -19.50
C CYS A 283 -31.66 16.38 -19.13
N LEU A 284 -31.95 16.52 -17.83
CA LEU A 284 -33.22 17.06 -17.34
C LEU A 284 -33.39 18.56 -17.63
N THR A 285 -32.36 19.38 -17.37
CA THR A 285 -32.48 20.85 -17.25
C THR A 285 -31.74 21.65 -18.33
N GLY A 286 -30.87 21.01 -19.11
CA GLY A 286 -29.93 21.66 -20.02
C GLY A 286 -28.78 22.41 -19.34
N GLN A 287 -28.72 22.46 -18.01
CA GLN A 287 -27.69 23.20 -17.27
C GLN A 287 -26.42 22.37 -17.12
N ALA A 288 -25.37 22.75 -17.84
CA ALA A 288 -24.07 22.11 -17.72
C ALA A 288 -23.39 22.51 -16.38
N PRO A 289 -22.61 21.60 -15.74
CA PRO A 289 -21.88 21.92 -14.51
C PRO A 289 -20.82 23.02 -14.71
N ASN A 290 -20.24 23.07 -15.91
CA ASN A 290 -19.30 24.10 -16.34
C ASN A 290 -19.90 24.86 -17.53
N ALA A 291 -20.00 26.19 -17.43
CA ALA A 291 -20.65 27.05 -18.43
C ALA A 291 -20.02 27.04 -19.84
N ALA A 292 -18.89 26.36 -20.03
CA ALA A 292 -18.14 26.29 -21.29
C ALA A 292 -18.19 24.93 -22.00
N ALA A 293 -18.81 23.89 -21.41
CA ALA A 293 -18.84 22.54 -21.99
C ALA A 293 -20.22 21.91 -21.86
N GLY A 294 -20.84 21.53 -22.99
CA GLY A 294 -22.00 20.64 -22.98
C GLY A 294 -21.61 19.22 -22.57
N MET A 295 -22.56 18.46 -22.01
CA MET A 295 -22.33 17.08 -21.57
C MET A 295 -23.11 16.11 -22.45
N ASP A 296 -22.52 15.69 -23.57
CA ASP A 296 -23.08 14.64 -24.40
C ASP A 296 -22.81 13.23 -23.82
N ILE A 297 -23.59 12.25 -24.30
CA ILE A 297 -23.49 10.86 -23.84
C ILE A 297 -22.15 10.19 -24.20
N GLU A 298 -21.54 10.55 -25.33
CA GLU A 298 -20.24 10.00 -25.76
C GLU A 298 -19.12 10.40 -24.80
N THR A 299 -19.13 11.65 -24.35
CA THR A 299 -18.19 12.21 -23.37
C THR A 299 -18.35 11.48 -22.04
N VAL A 300 -19.59 11.24 -21.59
CA VAL A 300 -19.87 10.48 -20.36
C VAL A 300 -19.42 9.02 -20.48
N ILE A 301 -19.73 8.34 -21.58
CA ILE A 301 -19.28 6.97 -21.87
C ILE A 301 -17.74 6.88 -21.87
N LYS A 302 -17.08 7.81 -22.55
CA LYS A 302 -15.61 7.88 -22.63
C LYS A 302 -14.98 8.11 -21.26
N GLU A 303 -15.56 8.99 -20.45
CA GLU A 303 -15.11 9.24 -19.08
C GLU A 303 -15.34 8.04 -18.16
N ILE A 304 -16.49 7.36 -18.25
CA ILE A 304 -16.75 6.13 -17.50
C ILE A 304 -15.73 5.05 -17.87
N ARG A 305 -15.53 4.78 -19.17
CA ARG A 305 -14.54 3.80 -19.65
C ARG A 305 -13.12 4.15 -19.19
N ARG A 306 -12.73 5.43 -19.24
CA ARG A 306 -11.43 5.92 -18.73
C ARG A 306 -11.25 5.63 -17.24
N ASN A 307 -12.26 5.90 -16.42
CA ASN A 307 -12.20 5.66 -14.98
C ASN A 307 -12.20 4.16 -14.65
N ILE A 308 -12.91 3.31 -15.40
CA ILE A 308 -12.83 1.84 -15.22
C ILE A 308 -11.44 1.30 -15.60
N GLY A 309 -10.84 1.80 -16.69
CA GLY A 309 -9.47 1.46 -17.07
C GLY A 309 -8.50 1.79 -15.94
N ARG A 310 -8.59 3.01 -15.37
CA ARG A 310 -7.83 3.40 -14.17
C ARG A 310 -8.09 2.45 -13.00
N VAL A 311 -9.34 2.11 -12.66
CA VAL A 311 -9.64 1.14 -11.58
C VAL A 311 -8.96 -0.21 -11.83
N ARG A 312 -9.05 -0.76 -13.05
CA ARG A 312 -8.44 -2.05 -13.43
C ARG A 312 -6.92 -2.05 -13.25
N GLU A 313 -6.24 -1.03 -13.74
CA GLU A 313 -4.79 -0.85 -13.56
C GLU A 313 -4.44 -0.74 -12.06
N ASN A 314 -5.19 0.09 -11.33
CA ASN A 314 -4.90 0.39 -9.94
C ASN A 314 -5.23 -0.77 -8.98
N ILE A 315 -6.16 -1.68 -9.32
CA ILE A 315 -6.36 -2.96 -8.62
C ILE A 315 -5.05 -3.77 -8.64
N ILE A 316 -4.43 -3.93 -9.82
CA ILE A 316 -3.20 -4.72 -9.96
C ILE A 316 -2.07 -4.07 -9.17
N THR A 317 -1.91 -2.75 -9.29
CA THR A 317 -0.78 -1.99 -8.76
C THR A 317 -0.84 -1.71 -7.26
N ARG A 318 -2.03 -1.63 -6.64
CA ARG A 318 -2.19 -1.43 -5.19
C ARG A 318 -2.40 -2.72 -4.39
N ALA A 319 -2.73 -3.84 -5.04
CA ALA A 319 -2.98 -5.10 -4.35
C ALA A 319 -1.80 -5.55 -3.44
N PRO A 320 -2.10 -5.95 -2.18
CA PRO A 320 -3.43 -6.33 -1.68
C PRO A 320 -4.33 -5.19 -1.20
N HIS A 321 -3.89 -3.94 -1.22
CA HIS A 321 -4.60 -2.82 -0.60
C HIS A 321 -5.73 -2.26 -1.46
N GLY A 322 -6.87 -1.95 -0.83
CA GLY A 322 -7.99 -1.24 -1.46
C GLY A 322 -8.94 -2.07 -2.33
N MET A 323 -8.80 -3.39 -2.37
CA MET A 323 -9.64 -4.29 -3.18
C MET A 323 -11.14 -4.11 -2.89
N GLU A 324 -11.51 -3.98 -1.61
CA GLU A 324 -12.88 -3.71 -1.19
C GLU A 324 -13.46 -2.40 -1.78
N GLY A 325 -12.65 -1.33 -1.80
CA GLY A 325 -13.03 -0.04 -2.37
C GLY A 325 -13.21 -0.11 -3.89
N ALA A 326 -12.34 -0.84 -4.58
CA ALA A 326 -12.46 -1.10 -6.01
C ALA A 326 -13.72 -1.92 -6.34
N ALA A 327 -13.99 -2.99 -5.58
CA ALA A 327 -15.19 -3.81 -5.70
C ALA A 327 -16.45 -2.98 -5.50
N LYS A 328 -16.52 -2.20 -4.41
CA LYS A 328 -17.61 -1.25 -4.12
C LYS A 328 -17.82 -0.26 -5.26
N THR A 329 -16.74 0.28 -5.83
CA THR A 329 -16.79 1.24 -6.95
C THR A 329 -17.42 0.63 -8.19
N LEU A 330 -16.91 -0.53 -8.63
CA LEU A 330 -17.36 -1.21 -9.85
C LEU A 330 -18.80 -1.73 -9.73
N VAL A 331 -19.17 -2.33 -8.58
CA VAL A 331 -20.53 -2.83 -8.34
C VAL A 331 -21.54 -1.68 -8.28
N THR A 332 -21.20 -0.57 -7.61
CA THR A 332 -22.10 0.59 -7.53
C THR A 332 -22.27 1.25 -8.89
N LEU A 333 -21.20 1.39 -9.67
CA LEU A 333 -21.27 1.88 -11.05
C LEU A 333 -22.15 0.99 -11.94
N LEU A 334 -22.04 -0.34 -11.80
CA LEU A 334 -22.84 -1.29 -12.56
C LEU A 334 -24.34 -1.17 -12.20
N GLU A 335 -24.68 -1.07 -10.92
CA GLU A 335 -26.06 -0.78 -10.48
C GLU A 335 -26.57 0.56 -11.01
N ASP A 336 -25.74 1.62 -10.93
CA ASP A 336 -26.05 2.95 -11.41
C ASP A 336 -26.35 2.94 -12.93
N ILE A 337 -25.57 2.21 -13.74
CA ILE A 337 -25.81 2.05 -15.19
C ILE A 337 -27.09 1.23 -15.44
N CYS A 338 -27.28 0.09 -14.76
CA CYS A 338 -28.48 -0.73 -14.87
C CYS A 338 -29.75 -0.04 -14.32
N SER A 339 -29.63 1.09 -13.61
CA SER A 339 -30.78 1.93 -13.25
C SER A 339 -31.16 2.97 -14.31
N ARG A 340 -30.32 3.13 -15.34
CA ARG A 340 -30.46 4.12 -16.42
C ARG A 340 -30.76 3.45 -17.78
N ASN A 341 -31.52 2.35 -17.76
CA ASN A 341 -32.08 1.75 -18.97
C ASN A 341 -33.33 2.51 -19.45
N ARG A 342 -33.10 3.69 -20.02
CA ARG A 342 -34.10 4.58 -20.64
C ARG A 342 -33.40 5.57 -21.57
N ASP A 343 -34.15 6.25 -22.43
CA ASP A 343 -33.64 7.43 -23.13
C ASP A 343 -33.26 8.52 -22.10
N ALA A 344 -32.02 9.01 -22.18
CA ALA A 344 -31.51 10.06 -21.30
C ALA A 344 -32.30 11.38 -21.40
N LEU A 345 -32.88 11.71 -22.56
CA LEU A 345 -33.67 12.92 -22.77
C LEU A 345 -35.18 12.72 -22.54
N GLU A 346 -35.64 11.54 -22.14
CA GLU A 346 -37.07 11.30 -21.89
C GLU A 346 -37.61 12.21 -20.76
N GLY A 347 -38.65 13.00 -21.06
CA GLY A 347 -39.34 13.84 -20.07
C GLY A 347 -38.56 15.07 -19.58
N ASN A 348 -37.58 15.56 -20.34
CA ASN A 348 -36.78 16.73 -19.96
C ASN A 348 -37.56 18.07 -19.96
N GLU A 349 -37.10 19.03 -19.15
CA GLU A 349 -37.78 20.32 -18.94
C GLU A 349 -37.48 21.37 -20.04
N TRP A 350 -36.44 21.15 -20.84
CA TRP A 350 -35.93 22.08 -21.85
C TRP A 350 -36.39 21.78 -23.28
N GLY A 351 -37.19 20.73 -23.47
CA GLY A 351 -37.79 20.35 -24.75
C GLY A 351 -36.80 19.83 -25.80
N ARG A 352 -35.64 19.30 -25.39
CA ARG A 352 -34.61 18.81 -26.31
C ARG A 352 -34.84 17.35 -26.69
N GLU A 353 -34.97 17.04 -27.97
CA GLU A 353 -35.21 15.67 -28.44
C GLU A 353 -33.91 14.89 -28.75
N THR A 354 -32.83 15.57 -29.16
CA THR A 354 -31.52 14.94 -29.45
C THR A 354 -30.36 15.85 -29.05
N PHE A 355 -29.20 15.26 -28.75
CA PHE A 355 -27.94 15.98 -28.58
C PHE A 355 -27.37 16.41 -29.94
N HIS A 356 -27.25 15.46 -30.87
CA HIS A 356 -26.56 15.55 -32.16
C HIS A 356 -27.30 14.80 -33.30
N GLY A 357 -28.59 14.51 -33.13
CA GLY A 357 -29.41 13.79 -34.12
C GLY A 357 -29.42 12.26 -33.98
N GLU A 358 -28.95 11.75 -32.85
CA GLU A 358 -28.98 10.33 -32.50
C GLU A 358 -30.39 9.80 -32.16
N ASP A 359 -30.56 8.49 -32.10
CA ASP A 359 -31.82 7.82 -31.71
C ASP A 359 -31.93 7.51 -30.20
N GLU A 360 -33.08 6.97 -29.75
CA GLU A 360 -33.37 6.65 -28.35
C GLU A 360 -32.40 5.64 -27.73
N ASP A 361 -32.03 4.59 -28.48
CA ASP A 361 -31.04 3.59 -28.06
C ASP A 361 -29.64 4.19 -27.99
N GLN A 362 -29.32 5.13 -28.88
CA GLN A 362 -28.07 5.87 -28.87
C GLN A 362 -27.92 6.82 -27.68
N ARG A 363 -29.05 7.31 -27.12
CA ARG A 363 -29.13 8.07 -25.85
C ARG A 363 -29.28 7.21 -24.61
N ASN A 364 -29.49 5.90 -24.73
CA ASN A 364 -29.67 5.02 -23.58
C ASN A 364 -28.31 4.54 -23.04
N LEU A 365 -27.93 5.01 -21.85
CA LEU A 365 -26.62 4.70 -21.24
C LEU A 365 -26.42 3.20 -20.99
N PHE A 366 -27.48 2.48 -20.60
CA PHE A 366 -27.43 1.03 -20.45
C PHE A 366 -27.21 0.34 -21.80
N HIS A 367 -27.93 0.75 -22.84
CA HIS A 367 -27.74 0.19 -24.18
C HIS A 367 -26.31 0.43 -24.69
N ARG A 368 -25.77 1.64 -24.52
CA ARG A 368 -24.42 2.00 -24.99
C ARG A 368 -23.25 1.35 -24.22
N LEU A 369 -23.48 0.84 -23.02
CA LEU A 369 -22.43 0.23 -22.18
C LEU A 369 -22.59 -1.28 -21.96
N ILE A 370 -23.81 -1.81 -22.07
CA ILE A 370 -24.15 -3.21 -21.78
C ILE A 370 -25.06 -3.80 -22.87
N GLY A 371 -26.13 -3.10 -23.25
CA GLY A 371 -27.22 -3.66 -24.07
C GLY A 371 -26.99 -3.73 -25.58
N GLY A 372 -26.00 -3.01 -26.11
CA GLY A 372 -25.72 -2.94 -27.54
C GLY A 372 -25.13 -4.24 -28.10
N ASN A 373 -25.02 -4.32 -29.43
CA ASN A 373 -24.35 -5.44 -30.08
C ASN A 373 -22.87 -5.49 -29.66
N THR A 374 -22.59 -6.35 -28.69
CA THR A 374 -21.26 -6.93 -28.51
C THR A 374 -20.98 -7.83 -29.72
N ASP A 375 -20.48 -7.23 -30.80
CA ASP A 375 -19.66 -7.96 -31.77
C ASP A 375 -18.54 -8.71 -31.01
N ASP A 376 -17.96 -9.75 -31.61
CA ASP A 376 -17.13 -10.78 -30.96
C ASP A 376 -15.77 -10.31 -30.33
N THR A 377 -15.64 -9.03 -29.97
CA THR A 377 -14.46 -8.39 -29.35
C THR A 377 -14.13 -8.89 -27.94
N GLY A 378 -15.09 -9.47 -27.22
CA GLY A 378 -14.87 -10.05 -25.88
C GLY A 378 -14.58 -9.03 -24.77
N ASP A 379 -14.85 -7.74 -24.99
CA ASP A 379 -14.83 -6.68 -23.96
C ASP A 379 -16.13 -6.73 -23.16
N PHE A 380 -16.07 -7.18 -21.90
CA PHE A 380 -17.22 -7.18 -20.98
C PHE A 380 -17.19 -5.98 -20.00
N PHE A 381 -16.45 -4.92 -20.35
CA PHE A 381 -16.53 -3.61 -19.73
C PHE A 381 -16.24 -3.64 -18.21
N ILE A 382 -17.25 -3.48 -17.34
CA ILE A 382 -17.07 -3.56 -15.88
C ILE A 382 -16.73 -4.99 -15.43
N LEU A 383 -17.22 -6.03 -16.12
CA LEU A 383 -16.98 -7.41 -15.71
C LEU A 383 -15.49 -7.78 -15.85
N ASP A 384 -14.83 -7.28 -16.90
CA ASP A 384 -13.39 -7.45 -17.10
C ASP A 384 -12.56 -6.84 -15.97
N ALA A 385 -13.03 -5.75 -15.35
CA ALA A 385 -12.37 -5.13 -14.20
C ALA A 385 -12.69 -5.89 -12.90
N LEU A 386 -13.90 -6.44 -12.76
CA LEU A 386 -14.31 -7.26 -11.61
C LEU A 386 -13.54 -8.59 -11.55
N GLU A 387 -13.12 -9.16 -12.69
CA GLU A 387 -12.35 -10.41 -12.75
C GLU A 387 -10.95 -10.31 -12.11
N TYR A 388 -10.39 -9.10 -11.94
CA TYR A 388 -9.11 -8.89 -11.25
C TYR A 388 -9.22 -8.86 -9.72
N LEU A 389 -10.42 -8.85 -9.16
CA LEU A 389 -10.64 -8.80 -7.72
C LEU A 389 -10.57 -10.20 -7.09
N PRO A 390 -10.01 -10.34 -5.87
CA PRO A 390 -10.12 -11.58 -5.13
C PRO A 390 -11.59 -11.93 -4.82
N ALA A 391 -11.91 -13.22 -4.84
CA ALA A 391 -13.26 -13.71 -4.55
C ALA A 391 -13.77 -13.27 -3.16
N SER A 392 -12.86 -13.16 -2.18
CA SER A 392 -13.14 -12.66 -0.82
C SER A 392 -13.72 -11.25 -0.81
N ASP A 393 -13.12 -10.32 -1.56
CA ASP A 393 -13.54 -8.93 -1.61
C ASP A 393 -14.86 -8.76 -2.39
N LEU A 394 -15.08 -9.62 -3.39
CA LEU A 394 -16.32 -9.63 -4.17
C LEU A 394 -17.48 -10.32 -3.42
N HIS A 395 -17.19 -11.22 -2.48
CA HIS A 395 -18.18 -12.02 -1.74
C HIS A 395 -19.27 -11.18 -1.10
N GLN A 396 -18.91 -10.09 -0.41
CA GLN A 396 -19.88 -9.22 0.27
C GLN A 396 -20.82 -8.48 -0.70
N PHE A 397 -20.48 -8.40 -1.99
CA PHE A 397 -21.30 -7.77 -3.02
C PHE A 397 -22.17 -8.77 -3.80
N VAL A 398 -22.07 -10.07 -3.56
CA VAL A 398 -22.85 -11.12 -4.26
C VAL A 398 -24.35 -10.84 -4.26
N GLY A 399 -24.92 -10.38 -3.14
CA GLY A 399 -26.35 -10.05 -3.06
C GLY A 399 -26.76 -8.93 -4.04
N ARG A 400 -25.91 -7.91 -4.18
CA ARG A 400 -26.09 -6.79 -5.12
C ARG A 400 -25.91 -7.25 -6.57
N LEU A 401 -24.86 -8.03 -6.85
CA LEU A 401 -24.61 -8.59 -8.18
C LEU A 401 -25.75 -9.48 -8.67
N ARG A 402 -26.41 -10.25 -7.79
CA ARG A 402 -27.61 -11.04 -8.15
C ARG A 402 -28.82 -10.17 -8.51
N VAL A 403 -29.00 -9.03 -7.84
CA VAL A 403 -30.06 -8.05 -8.20
C VAL A 403 -29.77 -7.41 -9.56
N VAL A 404 -28.51 -7.08 -9.84
CA VAL A 404 -28.07 -6.64 -11.18
C VAL A 404 -28.34 -7.72 -12.22
N LEU A 405 -27.92 -8.98 -11.96
CA LEU A 405 -28.12 -10.10 -12.87
C LEU A 405 -29.59 -10.26 -13.28
N HIS A 406 -30.49 -10.31 -12.29
CA HIS A 406 -31.92 -10.43 -12.55
C HIS A 406 -32.47 -9.26 -13.38
N ARG A 407 -31.98 -8.04 -13.15
CA ARG A 407 -32.37 -6.87 -13.93
C ARG A 407 -31.90 -6.97 -15.38
N ILE A 408 -30.63 -7.29 -15.63
CA ILE A 408 -30.08 -7.36 -17.00
C ILE A 408 -30.67 -8.52 -17.81
N GLU A 409 -31.17 -9.57 -17.16
CA GLU A 409 -31.97 -10.63 -17.80
C GLU A 409 -33.32 -10.11 -18.30
N VAL A 410 -34.01 -9.29 -17.49
CA VAL A 410 -35.29 -8.64 -17.86
C VAL A 410 -35.08 -7.60 -18.97
N ASP A 411 -34.02 -6.78 -18.84
CA ASP A 411 -33.62 -5.76 -19.81
C ASP A 411 -32.97 -6.35 -21.10
N ARG A 412 -32.87 -7.69 -21.19
CA ARG A 412 -32.37 -8.44 -22.36
C ARG A 412 -30.94 -8.09 -22.80
N ALA A 413 -30.03 -7.93 -21.85
CA ALA A 413 -28.61 -7.78 -22.14
C ALA A 413 -28.04 -8.95 -22.98
N PRO A 414 -26.91 -8.76 -23.69
CA PRO A 414 -26.24 -9.82 -24.43
C PRO A 414 -25.98 -11.07 -23.59
N LYS A 415 -26.34 -12.24 -24.13
CA LYS A 415 -26.25 -13.52 -23.40
C LYS A 415 -24.84 -13.81 -22.85
N ALA A 416 -23.80 -13.40 -23.58
CA ALA A 416 -22.41 -13.54 -23.14
C ALA A 416 -22.13 -12.74 -21.85
N TYR A 417 -22.62 -11.51 -21.76
CA TYR A 417 -22.50 -10.66 -20.56
C TYR A 417 -23.23 -11.26 -19.35
N ILE A 418 -24.45 -11.77 -19.55
CA ILE A 418 -25.25 -12.46 -18.52
C ILE A 418 -24.49 -13.71 -18.00
N LEU A 419 -23.90 -14.51 -18.90
CA LEU A 419 -23.12 -15.70 -18.55
C LEU A 419 -21.82 -15.36 -17.81
N GLN A 420 -21.13 -14.28 -18.19
CA GLN A 420 -19.91 -13.82 -17.53
C GLN A 420 -20.21 -13.33 -16.11
N LEU A 421 -21.25 -12.48 -15.93
CA LEU A 421 -21.68 -12.04 -14.61
C LEU A 421 -22.11 -13.22 -13.71
N SER A 422 -22.87 -14.17 -14.26
CA SER A 422 -23.26 -15.40 -13.54
C SER A 422 -22.05 -16.23 -13.10
N THR A 423 -20.98 -16.24 -13.90
CA THR A 423 -19.74 -16.96 -13.59
C THR A 423 -18.92 -16.26 -12.50
N LEU A 424 -18.82 -14.93 -12.54
CA LEU A 424 -18.20 -14.11 -11.49
C LEU A 424 -18.92 -14.27 -10.14
N ILE A 425 -20.26 -14.24 -10.13
CA ILE A 425 -21.08 -14.46 -8.93
C ILE A 425 -20.78 -15.85 -8.33
N ARG A 426 -20.81 -16.91 -9.15
CA ARG A 426 -20.50 -18.28 -8.70
C ARG A 426 -19.06 -18.42 -8.17
N ALA A 427 -18.10 -17.67 -8.73
CA ALA A 427 -16.72 -17.68 -8.25
C ALA A 427 -16.60 -17.01 -6.87
N ALA A 428 -17.24 -15.86 -6.66
CA ALA A 428 -17.28 -15.13 -5.38
C ALA A 428 -18.03 -15.89 -4.27
N GLU A 429 -18.97 -16.77 -4.63
CA GLU A 429 -19.69 -17.64 -3.69
C GLU A 429 -18.91 -18.90 -3.26
N SER A 430 -17.85 -19.27 -3.98
CA SER A 430 -17.15 -20.53 -3.76
C SER A 430 -16.13 -20.44 -2.60
N PRO A 431 -16.30 -21.18 -1.48
CA PRO A 431 -15.39 -21.11 -0.35
C PRO A 431 -13.97 -21.66 -0.65
N LEU A 432 -13.79 -22.32 -1.79
CA LEU A 432 -12.50 -22.84 -2.26
C LEU A 432 -11.60 -21.76 -2.89
N ALA A 433 -12.13 -20.58 -3.22
CA ALA A 433 -11.31 -19.48 -3.77
C ALA A 433 -10.39 -18.83 -2.73
N ASN A 434 -10.64 -19.05 -1.43
CA ASN A 434 -9.88 -18.48 -0.32
C ASN A 434 -8.51 -19.15 -0.05
N ALA A 435 -8.12 -20.15 -0.86
CA ALA A 435 -6.87 -20.90 -0.68
C ALA A 435 -6.03 -20.92 -1.97
N GLY A 436 -5.32 -19.82 -2.24
CA GLY A 436 -4.21 -19.80 -3.19
C GLY A 436 -4.60 -19.85 -4.68
N GLN A 437 -5.26 -18.81 -5.18
CA GLN A 437 -5.24 -18.55 -6.62
C GLN A 437 -3.81 -18.21 -7.07
N LYS A 438 -3.11 -19.19 -7.66
CA LYS A 438 -1.95 -18.93 -8.50
C LYS A 438 -2.38 -18.00 -9.63
N ARG A 439 -1.90 -16.75 -9.59
CA ARG A 439 -2.14 -15.75 -10.63
C ARG A 439 -1.57 -16.23 -11.97
N PRO A 440 -2.17 -15.87 -13.12
CA PRO A 440 -1.61 -16.21 -14.43
C PRO A 440 -0.21 -15.61 -14.59
N SER A 441 0.81 -16.46 -14.76
CA SER A 441 2.16 -16.01 -15.03
C SER A 441 2.25 -15.40 -16.44
N SER A 442 2.68 -14.15 -16.56
CA SER A 442 2.96 -13.49 -17.84
C SER A 442 4.27 -13.99 -18.47
N ALA A 443 4.33 -15.29 -18.78
CA ALA A 443 5.44 -15.90 -19.49
C ALA A 443 5.35 -15.58 -20.99
N THR A 444 6.18 -14.66 -21.46
CA THR A 444 6.36 -14.38 -22.89
C THR A 444 6.83 -15.63 -23.63
N SER A 445 5.97 -16.18 -24.48
CA SER A 445 6.31 -17.33 -25.32
C SER A 445 7.34 -16.94 -26.39
N ARG A 446 8.63 -17.18 -26.10
CA ARG A 446 9.70 -17.16 -27.11
C ARG A 446 9.69 -18.49 -27.85
N GLY A 447 9.14 -18.48 -29.07
CA GLY A 447 9.12 -19.67 -29.93
C GLY A 447 10.49 -20.00 -30.50
N ASP A 448 11.03 -21.16 -30.12
CA ASP A 448 12.21 -21.75 -30.79
C ASP A 448 11.78 -22.50 -32.05
N SER A 449 12.08 -21.91 -33.22
CA SER A 449 11.86 -22.56 -34.52
C SER A 449 12.97 -23.58 -34.79
N LYS A 450 12.65 -24.88 -34.66
CA LYS A 450 13.63 -25.96 -34.87
C LYS A 450 13.66 -26.44 -36.32
N ARG A 451 14.74 -26.04 -36.99
CA ARG A 451 15.19 -26.35 -38.35
C ARG A 451 15.00 -27.82 -38.76
N THR A 452 14.34 -28.06 -39.90
CA THR A 452 14.32 -29.34 -40.61
C THR A 452 15.69 -29.68 -41.24
N ARG A 453 15.96 -30.96 -41.42
CA ARG A 453 16.94 -31.51 -42.36
C ARG A 453 16.39 -32.80 -42.96
#